data_AF-A0A9P1IND2-F1
#
_entry.id   AF-A0A9P1IND2-F1
#
_cell.length_a   1.000
_cell.length_b   1.000
_cell.length_c   1.000
_cell.angle_alpha   90.00
_cell.angle_beta   90.00
_cell.angle_gamma   90.00
#
_symmetry.space_group_name_H-M   'P 1'
#
loop_
_entity.id
_entity.type
_entity.pdbx_description
1 polymer ?
#
loop_
_entity_poly.entity_id
_entity_poly.type
_entity_poly.pdbx_seq_one_letter_code
_entity_poly.pdbx_strand_id
1 'polypeptide(L)' 'MITKRTLTEWGLFAGLIVSMHAAYYTIQNNPSLVAPHQRQELFYVRWLKEKIPALRPYGVTDDNKPRED' A
#
# COMPACT_ATOMS: atom_id res chain seq x y z
N MET A 1 2.99 0.92 -30.78
CA MET A 1 3.55 2.29 -30.78
C MET A 1 2.92 3.04 -29.60
N ILE A 2 3.71 3.54 -28.65
CA ILE A 2 3.17 4.31 -27.50
C ILE A 2 2.86 5.73 -28.00
N THR A 3 1.62 6.16 -27.82
CA THR A 3 1.18 7.51 -28.23
C THR A 3 1.33 8.50 -27.07
N LYS A 4 1.41 9.81 -27.36
CA LYS A 4 1.41 10.85 -26.32
C LYS A 4 0.18 10.75 -25.41
N ARG A 5 -0.99 10.41 -25.97
CA ARG A 5 -2.21 10.19 -25.21
C ARG A 5 -2.08 9.01 -24.24
N THR A 6 -1.56 7.87 -24.72
CA THR A 6 -1.31 6.69 -23.88
C THR A 6 -0.36 7.00 -22.73
N LEU A 7 0.70 7.78 -22.99
CA LEU A 7 1.64 8.20 -21.94
C LEU A 7 0.95 9.10 -20.90
N THR A 8 0.11 10.04 -21.33
CA THR A 8 -0.68 10.89 -20.42
C THR A 8 -1.66 10.08 -19.57
N GLU A 9 -2.39 9.15 -20.18
CA GLU A 9 -3.33 8.26 -19.48
C GLU A 9 -2.62 7.42 -18.41
N TRP A 10 -1.45 6.89 -18.74
CA TRP A 10 -0.62 6.16 -17.77
C TRP A 10 -0.12 7.07 -16.65
N GLY A 11 0.29 8.30 -16.96
CA GLY A 11 0.69 9.29 -15.96
C GLY A 11 -0.45 9.62 -14.99
N LEU A 12 -1.65 9.86 -15.51
CA LEU A 12 -2.83 10.15 -14.71
C LEU A 12 -3.23 8.94 -13.85
N PHE A 13 -3.22 7.74 -14.42
CA PHE A 13 -3.54 6.52 -13.68
C PHE A 13 -2.52 6.26 -12.56
N ALA A 14 -1.22 6.40 -12.84
CA ALA A 14 -0.18 6.28 -11.83
C ALA A 14 -0.34 7.33 -10.72
N GLY A 15 -0.63 8.58 -11.09
CA GLY A 15 -0.90 9.65 -10.12
C GLY A 15 -2.09 9.35 -9.21
N LEU A 16 -3.17 8.78 -9.76
CA LEU A 16 -4.33 8.35 -8.97
C LEU A 16 -3.94 7.25 -7.97
N ILE A 17 -3.23 6.22 -8.42
CA ILE A 17 -2.80 5.11 -7.54
C ILE A 17 -1.91 5.62 -6.41
N VAL A 18 -0.96 6.51 -6.70
CA VAL A 18 -0.07 7.10 -5.68
C VAL A 18 -0.87 7.95 -4.68
N SER A 19 -1.83 8.73 -5.15
CA SER A 19 -2.68 9.56 -4.29
C SER A 19 -3.55 8.71 -3.36
N MET A 20 -4.14 7.64 -3.89
CA MET A 20 -4.90 6.68 -3.10
C MET A 20 -4.03 5.98 -2.06
N HIS A 21 -2.80 5.59 -2.44
CA HIS A 21 -1.83 4.99 -1.53
C HIS A 21 -1.53 5.93 -0.35
N ALA A 22 -1.17 7.18 -0.65
CA ALA A 22 -0.83 8.17 0.37
C ALA A 22 -2.00 8.45 1.32
N ALA A 23 -3.22 8.63 0.77
CA ALA A 23 -4.42 8.84 1.56
C ALA A 23 -4.71 7.66 2.50
N TYR A 24 -4.64 6.44 1.96
CA TYR A 24 -4.88 5.23 2.75
C TYR A 24 -3.88 5.08 3.90
N TYR A 25 -2.58 5.25 3.65
CA TYR A 25 -1.56 5.16 4.71
C TYR A 25 -1.68 6.29 5.73
N THR A 26 -2.09 7.49 5.30
CA THR A 26 -2.38 8.59 6.23
C THR A 26 -3.52 8.24 7.19
N ILE A 27 -4.58 7.60 6.68
CA ILE A 27 -5.71 7.15 7.49
C ILE A 27 -5.29 6.01 8.43
N GLN A 28 -4.58 4.99 7.92
CA GLN A 28 -4.13 3.83 8.70
C GLN A 28 -3.10 4.21 9.79
N ASN A 29 -2.25 5.19 9.52
CA ASN A 29 -1.27 5.68 10.50
C ASN A 29 -1.90 6.58 11.55
N ASN A 30 -3.16 6.99 11.40
CA ASN A 30 -3.85 7.79 12.40
C ASN A 30 -4.45 6.88 13.50
N PRO A 31 -3.87 6.84 14.71
CA PRO A 31 -4.32 5.94 15.78
C PRO A 31 -5.72 6.25 16.32
N SER A 32 -6.29 7.43 16.01
CA SER A 32 -7.67 7.77 16.38
C SER A 32 -8.71 7.23 15.41
N LEU A 33 -8.31 6.94 14.16
CA LEU A 33 -9.21 6.44 13.11
C LEU A 33 -9.10 4.92 12.96
N VAL A 34 -7.89 4.37 13.10
CA VAL A 34 -7.66 2.93 13.03
C VAL A 34 -6.75 2.51 14.17
N ALA A 35 -7.25 1.61 15.01
CA ALA A 35 -6.45 1.04 16.07
C ALA A 35 -5.25 0.27 15.46
N PRO A 36 -4.04 0.34 16.05
CA PRO A 36 -2.84 -0.25 15.45
C PRO A 36 -2.97 -1.73 15.06
N HIS A 37 -3.75 -2.50 15.82
CA HIS A 37 -4.01 -3.92 15.58
C HIS A 37 -5.03 -4.20 14.45
N GLN A 38 -5.73 -3.17 13.98
CA GLN A 38 -6.67 -3.24 12.85
C GLN A 38 -6.06 -2.67 11.57
N ARG A 39 -4.79 -2.25 11.60
CA ARG A 39 -4.11 -1.74 10.43
C ARG A 39 -4.02 -2.83 9.38
N GLN A 40 -4.65 -2.59 8.24
CA GLN A 40 -4.61 -3.50 7.11
C GLN A 40 -3.72 -2.90 6.03
N GLU A 41 -2.88 -3.74 5.44
CA GLU A 41 -2.10 -3.35 4.28
C GLU A 41 -2.94 -3.43 3.01
N LEU A 42 -2.75 -2.46 2.10
CA LEU A 42 -3.39 -2.51 0.78
C LEU A 42 -2.98 -3.81 0.07
N PHE A 43 -3.95 -4.43 -0.63
CA PHE A 43 -3.75 -5.73 -1.27
C PHE A 43 -2.53 -5.75 -2.20
N TYR A 44 -2.29 -4.67 -2.95
CA TYR A 44 -1.17 -4.61 -3.89
C TYR A 44 0.18 -4.41 -3.21
N VAL A 45 0.21 -3.87 -1.98
CA VAL A 45 1.43 -3.79 -1.18
C VAL A 45 1.82 -5.18 -0.69
N ARG A 46 0.84 -5.98 -0.24
CA ARG A 46 1.06 -7.40 0.09
C ARG A 46 1.57 -8.17 -1.13
N TRP A 47 0.91 -8.01 -2.27
CA TRP A 47 1.37 -8.60 -3.53
C TRP A 47 2.78 -8.13 -3.93
N LEU A 48 3.11 -6.85 -3.74
CA LEU A 48 4.43 -6.31 -4.07
C LEU A 48 5.52 -6.89 -3.15
N LYS A 49 5.22 -7.06 -1.85
CA LYS A 49 6.10 -7.74 -0.89
C LYS A 49 6.28 -9.23 -1.19
N GLU A 50 5.26 -9.90 -1.73
CA GLU A 50 5.36 -11.27 -2.20
C GLU A 50 6.30 -11.39 -3.41
N LYS A 51 6.23 -10.43 -4.34
CA LYS A 51 7.07 -10.41 -5.54
C LYS A 51 8.49 -9.88 -5.30
N ILE A 52 8.67 -8.98 -4.35
CA ILE A 52 9.95 -8.38 -4.01
C ILE A 52 10.16 -8.55 -2.49
N PRO A 53 10.79 -9.66 -2.05
CA PRO A 53 10.97 -9.97 -0.64
C PRO A 53 11.72 -8.90 0.17
N ALA A 54 12.56 -8.10 -0.50
CA ALA A 54 13.28 -6.97 0.10
C ALA A 54 12.36 -5.83 0.58
N LEU A 55 11.08 -5.82 0.15
CA LEU A 55 10.10 -4.82 0.55
C LEU A 55 9.28 -5.23 1.79
N ARG A 56 9.43 -6.47 2.29
CA ARG A 56 8.79 -6.94 3.52
C ARG A 56 9.01 -6.05 4.76
N PRO A 57 10.21 -5.47 5.00
CA PRO A 57 10.42 -4.61 6.17
C PRO A 57 9.80 -3.21 6.04
N TYR A 58 9.25 -2.84 4.88
CA TYR A 58 8.66 -1.52 4.65
C TYR A 58 7.13 -1.61 4.64
N GLY A 59 6.44 -0.68 5.30
CA GLY A 59 4.97 -0.61 5.35
C GLY A 59 4.42 -0.98 6.72
N VAL A 60 3.24 -1.61 6.75
CA VAL A 60 2.69 -2.25 7.95
C VAL A 60 3.46 -3.55 8.13
N THR A 61 4.33 -3.61 9.13
CA THR A 61 4.88 -4.88 9.58
C THR A 61 3.71 -5.71 10.07
N ASP A 62 3.48 -6.87 9.44
CA ASP A 62 2.80 -7.96 10.11
C ASP A 62 3.66 -8.26 11.33
N ASP A 63 3.30 -7.70 12.47
CA ASP A 63 3.73 -8.24 13.75
C ASP A 63 3.13 -9.63 13.80
N ASN A 64 3.85 -10.57 13.19
CA ASN A 64 3.62 -12.00 13.21
C ASN A 64 3.96 -12.49 14.62
N LYS A 65 3.33 -11.88 15.64
CA LYS A 65 3.13 -12.51 16.92
C LYS A 65 2.05 -13.53 16.66
N PRO A 66 2.35 -14.84 16.72
CA PRO A 66 1.30 -15.84 16.71
C PRO A 66 0.33 -15.46 17.83
N ARG A 67 -0.96 -15.48 17.51
CA ARG A 67 -2.01 -15.43 18.51
C ARG A 67 -1.76 -16.64 19.42
N GLU A 68 -1.39 -16.40 20.67
CA GLU A 68 -1.51 -17.41 21.72
C GLU A 68 -3.01 -17.50 22.02
N ASP A 69 -3.73 -18.34 21.28
CA ASP A 69 -5.01 -18.91 21.68
C ASP A 69 -4.84 -20.36 22.13
#